data_AF-A0A143WND4-F1
#
_entry.id   AF-A0A143WND4-F1
#
_cell.length_a   1.000
_cell.length_b   1.000
_cell.length_c   1.000
_cell.angle_alpha   90.00
_cell.angle_beta   90.00
_cell.angle_gamma   90.00
#
_symmetry.space_group_name_H-M   'P 1'
#
loop_
_entity.id
_entity.type
_entity.pdbx_description
1 polymer ?
#
loop_
_entity_poly.entity_id
_entity_poly.type
_entity_poly.pdbx_seq_one_letter_code
_entity_poly.pdbx_strand_id
1 'polypeptide(L)'
;MNHRRSLPKLGRVGPHRLAMLRNLSRSLALHGIIRTTMGRAKALRRIVGPAIVARACGWAQTDGSRGRARGTRVIVRKAFLRRGDLAPMCSVVLA
;
A
#
# COMPACT_ATOMS: atom_id res chain seq x y z
N MET A 1 -6.56 -20.73 17.04
CA MET A 1 -7.23 -19.80 16.11
C MET A 1 -6.62 -18.40 16.27
N ASN A 2 -6.02 -17.79 15.24
CA ASN A 2 -5.32 -16.49 15.36
C ASN A 2 -6.31 -15.32 15.33
N HIS A 3 -7.02 -15.06 16.43
CA HIS A 3 -7.86 -13.87 16.53
C HIS A 3 -6.98 -12.61 16.70
N ARG A 4 -7.27 -11.57 15.89
CA ARG A 4 -6.71 -10.20 15.97
C ARG A 4 -5.29 -9.95 15.43
N ARG A 5 -4.67 -10.84 14.64
CA ARG A 5 -3.41 -10.48 13.96
C ARG A 5 -3.64 -9.46 12.84
N SER A 6 -3.15 -8.24 13.06
CA SER A 6 -3.38 -7.09 12.18
C SER A 6 -2.60 -7.10 10.87
N LEU A 7 -1.62 -7.99 10.68
CA LEU A 7 -0.89 -8.09 9.41
C LEU A 7 -0.76 -9.54 8.96
N PRO A 8 -0.99 -9.83 7.66
CA PRO A 8 -0.75 -11.16 7.12
C PRO A 8 0.74 -11.49 7.16
N LYS A 9 1.08 -12.73 7.51
CA LYS A 9 2.48 -13.18 7.66
C LYS A 9 3.27 -13.21 6.33
N LEU A 10 2.59 -13.20 5.17
CA LEU A 10 3.17 -13.17 3.82
C LEU A 10 4.27 -14.23 3.55
N GLY A 11 4.36 -15.27 4.38
CA GLY A 11 5.40 -16.30 4.34
C GLY A 11 6.82 -15.79 4.64
N ARG A 12 6.99 -14.69 5.38
CA ARG A 12 8.28 -14.02 5.61
C ARG A 12 8.54 -13.67 7.07
N VAL A 13 9.82 -13.66 7.45
CA VAL A 13 10.29 -13.17 8.77
C VAL A 13 10.03 -11.66 8.94
N GLY A 14 9.95 -11.22 10.20
CA GLY A 14 9.64 -9.83 10.58
C GLY A 14 10.43 -8.74 9.84
N PRO A 15 11.79 -8.74 9.86
CA PRO A 15 12.59 -7.68 9.25
C PRO A 15 12.42 -7.63 7.74
N HIS A 16 12.47 -8.79 7.08
CA HIS A 16 12.29 -8.87 5.63
C HIS A 16 10.88 -8.41 5.20
N ARG A 17 9.84 -8.72 6.01
CA ARG A 17 8.47 -8.23 5.78
C ARG A 17 8.38 -6.71 5.86
N LEU A 18 9.04 -6.08 6.84
CA LEU A 18 9.04 -4.63 6.99
C LEU A 18 9.77 -3.94 5.83
N ALA A 19 10.95 -4.45 5.44
CA ALA A 19 11.71 -3.92 4.30
C ALA A 19 10.91 -4.02 2.99
N MET A 20 10.27 -5.16 2.74
CA MET A 20 9.40 -5.35 1.59
C MET A 20 8.26 -4.33 1.54
N LEU A 21 7.58 -4.10 2.67
CA LEU A 21 6.45 -3.16 2.73
C LEU A 21 6.90 -1.71 2.56
N ARG A 22 8.07 -1.34 3.08
CA ARG A 22 8.72 -0.04 2.85
C ARG A 22 9.05 0.19 1.37
N ASN A 23 9.55 -0.83 0.69
CA ASN A 23 9.86 -0.73 -0.74
C ASN A 23 8.59 -0.59 -1.58
N LEU A 24 7.52 -1.30 -1.22
CA LEU A 24 6.21 -1.15 -1.89
C LEU A 24 5.59 0.23 -1.66
N SER A 25 5.70 0.80 -0.44
CA SER A 25 5.21 2.16 -0.19
C SER A 25 6.01 3.21 -0.96
N ARG A 26 7.34 3.05 -1.07
CA ARG A 26 8.17 3.94 -1.90
C ARG A 26 7.80 3.84 -3.38
N SER A 27 7.61 2.63 -3.89
CA SER A 27 7.20 2.42 -5.29
C SER A 27 5.82 3.03 -5.58
N LEU A 28 4.89 2.92 -4.64
CA LEU A 28 3.56 3.53 -4.75
C LEU A 28 3.64 5.06 -4.77
N ALA A 29 4.51 5.65 -3.95
CA ALA A 29 4.73 7.08 -3.93
C ALA A 29 5.39 7.61 -5.22
N LEU A 30 6.36 6.88 -5.77
CA LEU A 30 7.08 7.29 -6.98
C LEU A 30 6.25 7.16 -8.25
N HIS A 31 5.47 6.08 -8.38
CA HIS A 31 4.78 5.75 -9.63
C HIS A 31 3.26 5.98 -9.58
N GLY A 32 2.67 6.23 -8.41
CA GLY A 32 1.22 6.41 -8.23
C GLY A 32 0.37 5.14 -8.40
N ILE A 33 0.89 4.14 -9.12
CA ILE A 33 0.22 2.87 -9.41
C ILE A 33 1.22 1.72 -9.29
N ILE A 34 0.84 0.64 -8.61
CA ILE A 34 1.64 -0.60 -8.52
C ILE A 34 0.78 -1.84 -8.74
N ARG A 35 1.37 -2.90 -9.31
CA ARG A 35 0.73 -4.23 -9.45
C ARG A 35 1.33 -5.18 -8.43
N THR A 36 0.53 -5.70 -7.51
CA THR A 36 0.99 -6.61 -6.44
C THR A 36 -0.01 -7.74 -6.21
N THR A 37 0.30 -8.69 -5.31
CA THR A 37 -0.67 -9.73 -4.92
C THR A 37 -1.67 -9.17 -3.90
N MET A 38 -2.88 -9.74 -3.87
CA MET A 38 -3.94 -9.28 -2.97
C MET A 38 -3.52 -9.27 -1.49
N GLY A 39 -2.76 -10.28 -1.06
CA GLY A 39 -2.25 -10.36 0.32
C GLY A 39 -1.28 -9.22 0.66
N ARG A 40 -0.40 -8.84 -0.29
CA ARG A 40 0.55 -7.72 -0.14
C ARG A 40 -0.20 -6.39 -0.14
N ALA A 41 -1.17 -6.22 -1.04
CA ALA A 41 -2.00 -5.01 -1.12
C ALA A 41 -2.80 -4.77 0.17
N LYS A 42 -3.41 -5.82 0.75
CA LYS A 42 -4.14 -5.72 2.02
C LYS A 42 -3.21 -5.34 3.20
N ALA A 43 -1.98 -5.84 3.21
CA ALA A 43 -0.98 -5.44 4.21
C ALA A 43 -0.54 -3.99 4.01
N LEU A 44 -0.28 -3.59 2.76
CA LEU A 44 0.14 -2.25 2.40
C LEU A 44 -0.91 -1.20 2.79
N ARG A 45 -2.20 -1.46 2.54
CA ARG A 45 -3.31 -0.57 2.93
C ARG A 45 -3.39 -0.31 4.44
N ARG A 46 -2.87 -1.21 5.28
CA ARG A 46 -2.82 -1.02 6.74
C ARG A 46 -1.62 -0.19 7.20
N ILE A 47 -0.52 -0.20 6.44
CA ILE A 47 0.71 0.53 6.76
C ILE A 47 0.69 1.93 6.14
N VAL A 48 0.22 2.04 4.90
CA VAL A 48 0.05 3.30 4.19
C VAL A 48 -1.18 3.99 4.78
N GLY A 49 -0.98 4.66 5.91
CA GLY A 49 -1.91 5.66 6.42
C GLY A 49 -1.85 6.95 5.58
N PRO A 50 -2.80 7.88 5.78
CA PRO A 50 -2.86 9.16 5.07
C PRO A 50 -1.53 9.96 5.13
N ALA A 51 -0.79 9.82 6.23
CA ALA A 51 0.44 10.55 6.49
C ALA A 51 1.62 10.19 5.56
N ILE A 52 1.73 8.95 5.08
CA ILE A 52 2.84 8.54 4.20
C ILE A 52 2.63 9.05 2.78
N VAL A 53 1.37 9.05 2.31
CA VAL A 53 1.01 9.58 0.99
C VAL A 53 1.22 11.10 0.94
N ALA A 54 0.83 11.80 2.02
CA ALA A 54 1.05 13.25 2.14
C ALA A 54 2.54 13.63 2.17
N ARG A 55 3.42 12.84 2.81
CA ARG A 55 4.85 13.14 2.93
C ARG A 55 5.66 12.89 1.65
N ALA A 56 5.21 11.97 0.79
CA ALA A 56 5.95 11.60 -0.41
C ALA A 56 5.60 12.45 -1.64
N CYS A 57 4.43 13.09 -1.62
CA CYS A 57 4.11 14.16 -2.56
C CYS A 57 4.75 15.45 -2.02
N GLY A 58 5.77 15.98 -2.69
CA GLY A 58 6.44 17.24 -2.33
C GLY A 58 5.56 18.50 -2.35
N TRP A 59 4.23 18.36 -2.39
CA TRP A 59 3.23 19.42 -2.46
C TRP A 59 2.49 19.66 -1.13
N ALA A 60 2.77 18.89 -0.08
CA ALA A 60 2.13 19.06 1.22
C ALA A 60 2.81 20.11 2.13
N GLN A 61 3.82 20.83 1.63
CA GLN A 61 4.54 21.89 2.33
C GLN A 61 4.52 23.21 1.56
N THR A 62 3.40 23.53 0.93
CA THR A 62 3.09 24.92 0.56
C THR A 62 1.62 25.11 0.84
N ASP A 63 1.36 26.09 1.70
CA ASP A 63 0.07 26.76 1.92
C ASP A 63 -0.61 26.36 3.23
N GLY A 64 -0.47 27.26 4.20
CA GLY A 64 -1.07 27.26 5.54
C GLY A 64 -2.59 27.36 5.55
N SER A 65 -3.28 26.61 4.69
CA SER A 65 -4.70 26.37 4.81
C SER A 65 -4.90 24.97 5.39
N ARG A 66 -5.55 24.87 6.55
CA ARG A 66 -6.18 23.62 7.03
C ARG A 66 -7.36 23.27 6.10
N GLY A 67 -7.07 23.10 4.81
CA GLY A 67 -8.00 22.61 3.81
C GLY A 67 -8.14 21.11 4.02
N ARG A 68 -9.33 20.70 4.47
CA ARG A 68 -9.84 19.32 4.53
C ARG A 68 -9.16 18.45 3.46
N ALA A 69 -8.17 17.66 3.86
CA ALA A 69 -7.48 16.71 2.99
C ALA A 69 -8.54 15.82 2.34
N ARG A 70 -8.92 16.11 1.09
CA ARG A 70 -9.78 15.21 0.32
C ARG A 70 -8.99 13.91 0.24
N GLY A 71 -9.47 12.93 1.00
CA GLY A 71 -8.63 11.86 1.52
C GLY A 71 -7.99 11.08 0.41
N THR A 72 -6.66 11.18 0.31
CA THR A 72 -5.90 10.36 -0.61
C THR A 72 -6.14 8.90 -0.24
N ARG A 73 -6.93 8.21 -1.05
CA ARG A 73 -7.50 6.90 -0.75
C ARG A 73 -6.70 5.88 -1.55
N VAL A 74 -6.11 4.94 -0.84
CA VAL A 74 -5.49 3.77 -1.48
C VAL A 74 -6.60 2.88 -2.02
N ILE A 75 -6.77 2.86 -3.35
CA ILE A 75 -7.74 2.02 -4.03
C ILE A 75 -7.06 0.71 -4.45
N VAL A 76 -7.69 -0.41 -4.11
CA VAL A 76 -7.19 -1.76 -4.37
C VAL A 76 -8.17 -2.43 -5.33
N ARG A 77 -7.78 -2.63 -6.59
CA ARG A 77 -8.61 -3.25 -7.64
C ARG A 77 -8.07 -4.62 -8.03
N LYS A 78 -8.86 -5.68 -7.83
CA LYS A 78 -8.52 -7.02 -8.31
C LYS A 78 -8.41 -6.97 -9.83
N ALA A 79 -7.28 -7.43 -10.38
CA ALA A 79 -6.97 -7.26 -11.79
C ALA A 79 -7.06 -8.59 -12.57
N PHE A 80 -6.34 -9.64 -12.15
CA PHE A 80 -6.29 -10.94 -12.85
C PHE A 80 -5.57 -12.01 -11.99
N LEU A 81 -5.54 -13.27 -12.43
CA LEU A 81 -4.77 -14.36 -11.82
C LEU A 81 -3.42 -14.53 -12.55
N ARG A 82 -2.31 -14.66 -11.80
CA ARG A 82 -0.99 -14.88 -12.41
C ARG A 82 -0.90 -16.30 -13.00
N ARG A 83 -0.61 -16.42 -14.30
CA ARG A 83 -0.31 -17.72 -14.96
C ARG A 83 0.93 -18.34 -14.29
N GLY A 84 0.81 -19.52 -13.71
CA GLY A 84 1.77 -20.11 -12.77
C GLY A 84 1.06 -20.52 -11.49
N ASP A 85 1.33 -19.83 -10.38
CA ASP A 85 0.76 -20.16 -9.06
C ASP A 85 -0.71 -19.75 -8.86
N LEU A 86 -1.39 -19.28 -9.91
CA LEU A 86 -2.78 -18.76 -9.86
C LEU A 86 -3.01 -17.69 -8.77
N ALA A 87 -1.94 -17.00 -8.35
CA ALA A 87 -2.03 -16.02 -7.28
C ALA A 87 -2.89 -14.81 -7.72
N PRO A 88 -3.82 -14.33 -6.87
CA PRO A 88 -4.65 -13.17 -7.21
C PRO A 88 -3.82 -11.89 -7.23
N MET A 89 -3.74 -11.28 -8.41
CA MET A 89 -3.07 -10.01 -8.65
C MET A 89 -4.04 -8.85 -8.54
N CYS A 90 -3.51 -7.70 -8.16
CA CYS A 90 -4.25 -6.50 -7.86
C CYS A 90 -3.45 -5.27 -8.28
N SER A 91 -4.12 -4.27 -8.84
CA SER A 91 -3.57 -2.93 -8.95
C SER A 91 -3.89 -2.13 -7.68
N VAL A 92 -2.90 -1.39 -7.19
CA VAL A 92 -3.05 -0.44 -6.08
C VAL A 92 -2.77 0.94 -6.65
N VAL A 93 -3.73 1.85 -6.48
CA VAL A 93 -3.71 3.21 -7.04
C VAL A 93 -3.87 4.21 -5.91
N LEU A 94 -3.07 5.28 -5.94
CA LEU A 94 -3.31 6.49 -5.15
C LEU A 94 -4.33 7.35 -5.89
N ALA A 95 -5.47 7.63 -5.26
CA ALA A 95 -6.52 8.51 -5.75
C ALA A 95 -6.79 9.62 -4.73
#